data_AF-A0A6A4XZM5-F1
#
_entry.id   AF-A0A6A4XZM5-F1
#
_cell.length_a   1.000
_cell.length_b   1.000
_cell.length_c   1.000
_cell.angle_alpha   90.00
_cell.angle_beta   90.00
_cell.angle_gamma   90.00
#
_symmetry.space_group_name_H-M   'P 1'
#
loop_
_entity.id
_entity.type
_entity.pdbx_description
1 polymer ?
#
loop_
_entity_poly.entity_id
_entity_poly.type
_entity_poly.pdbx_seq_one_letter_code
_entity_poly.pdbx_strand_id
1 'polypeptide(L)'
;MGDGGGGDGKFKIKRRHYEIAVGLVLLAGAIVGVLFGAGVFAQSDTVKAQKAFEKAVAALPPRDPACPTVVPGKRVVEYFASQRVGCASVPSGVTHVVLTYADLSTQSFQMTDLDTLACVGELRKRCISVVGGLGGSKPFDIAMVATQAAALVQKFKLDGVAVHDLTSTASTLPYMTALSASLKPLRATLSYDVFYTELDTDDGANCGGMRCFTDGVDALVDWVSVMVFSVSNDPVLAASIYDGAVSGFLAMWQKKLPPAKFNLGLCVDCGYGPGPSPAAIAAMASVARAAGGVSVHGSSNTPIQSILQALATPPPSNTTTNATTTSSSGSKCGAPPTTGRVVAYWGSEVDGCTTLPRGVTHVIFSFALLKQGLVTPSMQGSDATLRSCVQALHARCVQVLGALGGATNDAEMAALTNMTAMA
;
A
#
# COMPACT_ATOMS: atom_id res chain seq x y z
N MET A 1 -64.68 -45.32 -74.78
CA MET A 1 -63.23 -45.58 -74.91
C MET A 1 -62.55 -44.25 -75.15
N GLY A 2 -61.47 -43.97 -74.41
CA GLY A 2 -60.87 -42.63 -74.25
C GLY A 2 -61.56 -41.88 -73.11
N ASP A 3 -60.87 -41.39 -72.08
CA ASP A 3 -59.62 -40.66 -72.18
C ASP A 3 -58.70 -40.88 -70.94
N GLY A 4 -57.39 -40.88 -71.17
CA GLY A 4 -56.35 -41.03 -70.15
C GLY A 4 -55.62 -39.72 -69.90
N GLY A 5 -55.36 -39.40 -68.63
CA GLY A 5 -54.48 -38.29 -68.28
C GLY A 5 -54.44 -37.98 -66.79
N GLY A 6 -53.23 -37.97 -66.20
CA GLY A 6 -52.96 -37.20 -64.98
C GLY A 6 -52.45 -37.97 -63.77
N GLY A 7 -51.36 -38.73 -63.88
CA GLY A 7 -50.73 -39.39 -62.71
C GLY A 7 -49.26 -39.05 -62.44
N ASP A 8 -48.50 -38.62 -63.44
CA ASP A 8 -47.03 -38.80 -63.40
C ASP A 8 -46.22 -37.54 -63.03
N GLY A 9 -46.87 -36.37 -62.93
CA GLY A 9 -46.21 -35.09 -62.63
C GLY A 9 -45.99 -34.83 -61.13
N LYS A 10 -46.90 -35.28 -60.26
CA LYS A 10 -46.86 -34.93 -58.82
C LYS A 10 -45.79 -35.67 -58.02
N PHE A 11 -45.40 -36.88 -58.43
CA PHE A 11 -44.41 -37.70 -57.73
C PHE A 11 -42.96 -37.27 -58.03
N LYS A 12 -42.67 -36.90 -59.29
CA LYS A 12 -41.35 -36.38 -59.70
C LYS A 12 -41.02 -35.03 -59.05
N ILE A 13 -42.02 -34.17 -58.86
CA ILE A 13 -41.84 -32.87 -58.20
C ILE A 13 -41.44 -33.07 -56.73
N LYS A 14 -42.12 -33.94 -55.97
CA LYS A 14 -41.81 -34.17 -54.54
C LYS A 14 -40.41 -34.76 -54.32
N ARG A 15 -39.97 -35.67 -55.19
CA ARG A 15 -38.63 -36.27 -55.11
C ARG A 15 -37.52 -35.24 -55.36
N ARG A 16 -37.71 -34.37 -56.36
CA ARG A 16 -36.76 -33.29 -56.69
C ARG A 16 -36.64 -32.25 -55.57
N HIS A 17 -37.74 -31.94 -54.88
CA HIS A 17 -37.71 -31.04 -53.72
C HIS A 17 -36.97 -31.66 -52.51
N TYR A 18 -37.13 -32.97 -52.29
CA TYR A 18 -36.40 -33.68 -51.24
C TYR A 18 -34.88 -33.74 -51.52
N GLU A 19 -34.48 -34.02 -52.76
CA GLU A 19 -33.06 -34.04 -53.14
C GLU A 19 -32.42 -32.66 -53.03
N ILE A 20 -33.14 -31.59 -53.39
CA ILE A 20 -32.67 -30.20 -53.20
C ILE A 20 -32.57 -29.86 -51.71
N ALA A 21 -33.54 -30.26 -50.88
CA ALA A 21 -33.52 -30.01 -49.44
C ALA A 21 -32.35 -30.74 -48.75
N VAL A 22 -32.12 -32.02 -49.09
CA VAL A 22 -30.99 -32.79 -48.56
C VAL A 22 -29.65 -32.19 -49.02
N GLY A 23 -29.57 -31.77 -50.28
CA GLY A 23 -28.39 -31.08 -50.81
C GLY A 23 -28.08 -29.77 -50.10
N LEU A 24 -29.10 -28.96 -49.79
CA LEU A 24 -28.95 -27.71 -49.03
C LEU A 24 -28.51 -27.95 -47.58
N VAL A 25 -29.03 -28.99 -46.91
CA VAL A 25 -28.63 -29.34 -45.54
C VAL A 25 -27.18 -29.82 -45.49
N LEU A 26 -26.77 -30.65 -46.45
CA LEU A 26 -25.38 -31.13 -46.54
C LEU A 26 -24.42 -29.99 -46.89
N LEU A 27 -24.80 -29.08 -47.79
CA LEU A 27 -24.01 -27.90 -48.13
C LEU A 27 -23.87 -26.96 -46.92
N ALA A 28 -24.96 -26.71 -46.20
CA ALA A 28 -24.93 -25.92 -44.97
C ALA A 28 -24.05 -26.57 -43.90
N GLY A 29 -24.15 -27.90 -43.72
CA GLY A 29 -23.30 -28.65 -42.81
C GLY A 29 -21.81 -28.61 -43.18
N ALA A 30 -21.48 -28.71 -44.48
CA ALA A 30 -20.11 -28.61 -44.97
C ALA A 30 -19.55 -27.18 -44.80
N ILE A 31 -20.35 -26.14 -45.07
CA ILE A 31 -19.97 -24.75 -44.86
C ILE A 31 -19.69 -24.51 -43.38
N VAL A 32 -20.60 -24.95 -42.48
CA VAL A 32 -20.39 -24.84 -41.03
C VAL A 32 -19.13 -25.60 -40.59
N GLY A 33 -18.92 -26.82 -41.08
CA GLY A 33 -17.72 -27.61 -40.79
C GLY A 33 -16.41 -26.94 -41.22
N VAL A 34 -16.38 -26.33 -42.41
CA VAL A 34 -15.23 -25.55 -42.89
C VAL A 34 -15.01 -24.29 -42.07
N LEU A 35 -16.08 -23.60 -41.67
CA LEU A 35 -15.98 -22.42 -40.80
C LEU A 35 -15.46 -22.79 -39.39
N PHE A 36 -15.83 -23.95 -38.85
CA PHE A 36 -15.23 -24.50 -37.62
C PHE A 36 -13.75 -24.87 -37.81
N GLY A 37 -13.41 -25.59 -38.88
CA GLY A 37 -12.04 -26.02 -39.18
C GLY A 37 -11.09 -24.87 -39.50
N ALA A 38 -11.59 -23.78 -40.08
CA ALA A 38 -10.84 -22.56 -40.37
C ALA A 38 -10.74 -21.59 -39.18
N GLY A 39 -11.28 -21.97 -38.01
CA GLY A 39 -11.20 -21.15 -36.80
C GLY A 39 -12.07 -19.88 -36.84
N VAL A 40 -13.05 -19.78 -37.74
CA VAL A 40 -13.99 -18.65 -37.80
C VAL A 40 -14.84 -18.55 -36.53
N PHE A 41 -15.00 -19.68 -35.81
CA PHE A 41 -15.62 -19.74 -34.48
C PHE A 41 -14.59 -19.93 -33.34
N ALA A 42 -13.31 -19.62 -33.57
CA ALA A 42 -12.35 -19.56 -32.47
C ALA A 42 -12.92 -18.61 -31.39
N GLN A 43 -12.90 -19.07 -30.13
CA GLN A 43 -13.40 -18.25 -29.03
C GLN A 43 -12.69 -16.90 -29.06
N SER A 44 -13.48 -15.82 -28.97
CA SER A 44 -12.91 -14.49 -28.83
C SER A 44 -11.99 -14.46 -27.62
N ASP A 45 -10.97 -13.62 -27.66
CA ASP A 45 -10.02 -13.54 -26.55
C ASP A 45 -10.72 -13.12 -25.24
N THR A 46 -11.84 -12.41 -25.34
CA THR A 46 -12.73 -12.13 -24.20
C THR A 46 -13.33 -13.39 -23.59
N VAL A 47 -13.83 -14.34 -24.39
CA VAL A 47 -14.39 -15.60 -23.89
C VAL A 47 -13.29 -16.48 -23.29
N LYS A 48 -12.10 -16.49 -23.87
CA LYS A 48 -10.95 -17.22 -23.31
C LYS A 48 -10.53 -16.62 -21.97
N ALA A 49 -10.42 -15.30 -21.87
CA ALA A 49 -10.07 -14.59 -20.65
C ALA A 49 -11.11 -14.84 -19.54
N GLN A 50 -12.40 -14.77 -19.87
CA GLN A 50 -13.49 -15.07 -18.94
C GLN A 50 -13.40 -16.50 -18.39
N LYS A 51 -13.19 -17.51 -19.26
CA LYS A 51 -13.03 -18.90 -18.83
C LYS A 51 -11.78 -19.10 -17.98
N ALA A 52 -10.67 -18.44 -18.32
CA ALA A 52 -9.46 -18.48 -17.51
C ALA A 52 -9.71 -17.88 -16.13
N PHE A 53 -10.43 -16.77 -16.05
CA PHE A 53 -10.82 -16.13 -14.80
C PHE A 53 -11.73 -17.04 -13.96
N GLU A 54 -12.80 -17.58 -14.53
CA GLU A 54 -13.71 -18.50 -13.84
C GLU A 54 -12.97 -19.72 -13.28
N LYS A 55 -12.03 -20.28 -14.08
CA LYS A 55 -11.17 -21.37 -13.63
C LYS A 55 -10.26 -20.94 -12.48
N ALA A 56 -9.68 -19.75 -12.54
CA ALA A 56 -8.83 -19.20 -11.47
C ALA A 56 -9.63 -18.96 -10.18
N VAL A 57 -10.86 -18.43 -10.28
CA VAL A 57 -11.76 -18.25 -9.13
C VAL A 57 -12.09 -19.61 -8.49
N ALA A 58 -12.41 -20.62 -9.31
CA ALA A 58 -12.72 -21.96 -8.81
C ALA A 58 -11.51 -22.66 -8.17
N ALA A 59 -10.30 -22.33 -8.62
CA ALA A 59 -9.05 -22.85 -8.07
C ALA A 59 -8.56 -22.09 -6.83
N LEU A 60 -9.14 -20.93 -6.52
CA LEU A 60 -8.76 -20.14 -5.35
C LEU A 60 -9.18 -20.89 -4.09
N PRO A 61 -8.23 -21.32 -3.23
CA PRO A 61 -8.58 -22.05 -2.03
C PRO A 61 -9.41 -21.14 -1.10
N PRO A 62 -10.38 -21.70 -0.36
CA PRO A 62 -10.97 -20.97 0.74
C PRO A 62 -9.88 -20.59 1.74
N ARG A 63 -10.10 -19.53 2.52
CA ARG A 63 -9.20 -19.18 3.61
C ARG A 63 -9.05 -20.38 4.54
N ASP A 64 -7.81 -20.74 4.84
CA ASP A 64 -7.51 -21.87 5.72
C ASP A 64 -8.15 -21.61 7.10
N PRO A 65 -9.02 -22.51 7.61
CA PRO A 65 -9.61 -22.35 8.95
C PRO A 65 -8.56 -22.35 10.07
N ALA A 66 -7.33 -22.83 9.82
CA ALA A 66 -6.21 -22.74 10.75
C ALA A 66 -5.59 -21.33 10.82
N CYS A 67 -5.96 -20.42 9.91
CA CYS A 67 -5.46 -19.05 9.96
C CYS A 67 -5.90 -18.35 11.26
N PRO A 68 -4.98 -17.70 11.98
CA PRO A 68 -5.30 -17.07 13.25
C PRO A 68 -6.26 -15.89 13.04
N THR A 69 -7.21 -15.76 13.95
CA THR A 69 -8.00 -14.53 14.06
C THR A 69 -7.09 -13.40 14.54
N VAL A 70 -6.99 -12.35 13.75
CA VAL A 70 -6.17 -11.17 14.08
C VAL A 70 -6.93 -10.31 15.06
N VAL A 71 -6.49 -10.30 16.32
CA VAL A 71 -7.05 -9.39 17.33
C VAL A 71 -6.68 -7.94 16.98
N PRO A 72 -7.54 -6.95 17.26
CA PRO A 72 -7.31 -5.56 16.87
C PRO A 72 -5.91 -5.03 17.18
N GLY A 73 -5.40 -5.13 18.42
CA GLY A 73 -4.06 -4.62 18.79
C GLY A 73 -2.86 -5.32 18.12
N LYS A 74 -3.10 -6.34 17.29
CA LYS A 74 -2.09 -7.02 16.45
C LYS A 74 -2.31 -6.77 14.96
N ARG A 75 -3.31 -5.96 14.59
CA ARG A 75 -3.58 -5.61 13.21
C ARG A 75 -2.45 -4.75 12.66
N VAL A 76 -1.97 -5.14 11.49
CA VAL A 76 -1.05 -4.39 10.65
C VAL A 76 -1.61 -4.47 9.23
N VAL A 77 -2.09 -3.35 8.75
CA VAL A 77 -2.70 -3.19 7.44
C VAL A 77 -1.70 -2.50 6.52
N GLU A 78 -1.43 -3.07 5.36
CA GLU A 78 -0.60 -2.44 4.33
C GLU A 78 -1.48 -1.97 3.18
N TYR A 79 -1.37 -0.69 2.81
CA TYR A 79 -2.01 -0.14 1.62
C TYR A 79 -1.09 -0.39 0.43
N PHE A 80 -1.49 -1.35 -0.39
CA PHE A 80 -0.65 -1.94 -1.41
C PHE A 80 -0.99 -1.34 -2.78
N ALA A 81 -0.05 -0.57 -3.33
CA ALA A 81 -0.13 -0.09 -4.71
C ALA A 81 0.26 -1.24 -5.65
N SER A 82 -0.76 -2.00 -6.06
CA SER A 82 -0.62 -3.35 -6.62
C SER A 82 0.35 -3.53 -7.79
N GLN A 83 0.64 -2.49 -8.56
CA GLN A 83 1.53 -2.54 -9.73
C GLN A 83 3.03 -2.50 -9.39
N ARG A 84 3.42 -2.01 -8.20
CA ARG A 84 4.80 -1.58 -7.96
C ARG A 84 5.71 -2.66 -7.38
N VAL A 85 5.15 -3.61 -6.64
CA VAL A 85 5.98 -4.45 -5.76
C VAL A 85 5.65 -5.95 -5.85
N GLY A 86 4.47 -6.32 -6.37
CA GLY A 86 4.01 -7.72 -6.46
C GLY A 86 3.71 -8.37 -5.10
N CYS A 87 2.71 -9.26 -5.03
CA CYS A 87 2.15 -9.71 -3.74
C CYS A 87 3.06 -10.63 -2.92
N ALA A 88 4.09 -11.22 -3.56
CA ALA A 88 5.15 -11.94 -2.85
C ALA A 88 6.00 -11.02 -1.96
N SER A 89 6.02 -9.71 -2.25
CA SER A 89 6.88 -8.75 -1.58
C SER A 89 6.31 -8.22 -0.26
N VAL A 90 5.03 -8.49 0.02
CA VAL A 90 4.36 -8.11 1.28
C VAL A 90 5.19 -8.64 2.46
N PRO A 91 5.65 -7.77 3.38
CA PRO A 91 6.45 -8.15 4.55
C PRO A 91 5.84 -9.23 5.45
N SER A 92 6.69 -9.97 6.16
CA SER A 92 6.26 -10.80 7.28
C SER A 92 5.69 -9.93 8.42
N GLY A 93 4.60 -10.35 9.04
CA GLY A 93 3.95 -9.61 10.13
C GLY A 93 2.81 -8.69 9.68
N VAL A 94 2.68 -8.43 8.37
CA VAL A 94 1.46 -7.85 7.80
C VAL A 94 0.33 -8.85 7.94
N THR A 95 -0.82 -8.38 8.43
CA THR A 95 -2.00 -9.23 8.68
C THR A 95 -3.13 -8.93 7.70
N HIS A 96 -3.16 -7.71 7.16
CA HIS A 96 -4.15 -7.27 6.18
C HIS A 96 -3.45 -6.51 5.05
N VAL A 97 -3.93 -6.70 3.83
CA VAL A 97 -3.52 -5.92 2.67
C VAL A 97 -4.75 -5.25 2.09
N VAL A 98 -4.67 -3.94 1.86
CA VAL A 98 -5.65 -3.18 1.10
C VAL A 98 -5.13 -3.02 -0.32
N LEU A 99 -5.81 -3.64 -1.28
CA LEU A 99 -5.51 -3.44 -2.71
C LEU A 99 -6.04 -2.07 -3.13
N THR A 100 -5.15 -1.12 -3.39
CA THR A 100 -5.53 0.26 -3.75
C THR A 100 -5.49 0.49 -5.26
N TYR A 101 -6.37 1.30 -5.84
CA TYR A 101 -7.79 1.44 -5.49
C TYR A 101 -8.62 0.78 -6.60
N ALA A 102 -9.75 0.19 -6.24
CA ALA A 102 -10.64 -0.45 -7.19
C ALA A 102 -11.33 0.59 -8.08
N ASP A 103 -11.46 0.28 -9.36
CA ASP A 103 -12.36 0.96 -10.26
C ASP A 103 -13.72 0.27 -10.22
N LEU A 104 -14.68 0.84 -9.49
CA LEU A 104 -15.98 0.20 -9.24
C LEU A 104 -16.86 0.11 -10.48
N SER A 105 -16.64 0.96 -11.49
CA SER A 105 -17.38 0.91 -12.75
C SER A 105 -17.06 -0.35 -13.56
N THR A 106 -15.80 -0.78 -13.50
CA THR A 106 -15.29 -1.97 -14.20
C THR A 106 -15.05 -3.16 -13.27
N GLN A 107 -15.25 -2.97 -11.96
CA GLN A 107 -14.94 -3.92 -10.90
C GLN A 107 -13.52 -4.50 -11.06
N SER A 108 -12.55 -3.62 -11.29
CA SER A 108 -11.16 -4.00 -11.55
C SER A 108 -10.23 -3.30 -10.58
N PHE A 109 -9.01 -3.83 -10.48
CA PHE A 109 -7.90 -3.13 -9.86
C PHE A 109 -6.93 -2.66 -10.94
N GLN A 110 -5.88 -2.02 -10.48
CA GLN A 110 -4.76 -1.62 -11.31
C GLN A 110 -4.02 -2.79 -11.98
N MET A 111 -4.10 -4.00 -11.41
CA MET A 111 -3.63 -5.25 -12.02
C MET A 111 -4.72 -5.88 -12.88
N THR A 112 -4.35 -6.83 -13.76
CA THR A 112 -5.36 -7.64 -14.45
C THR A 112 -6.18 -8.46 -13.45
N ASP A 113 -7.37 -8.89 -13.86
CA ASP A 113 -8.24 -9.70 -13.02
C ASP A 113 -7.57 -11.03 -12.58
N LEU A 114 -6.79 -11.64 -13.49
CA LEU A 114 -6.05 -12.86 -13.20
C LEU A 114 -4.91 -12.64 -12.20
N ASP A 115 -4.14 -11.55 -12.37
CA ASP A 115 -3.06 -11.21 -11.45
C ASP A 115 -3.60 -10.83 -10.07
N THR A 116 -4.76 -10.17 -10.02
CA THR A 116 -5.47 -9.88 -8.78
C THR A 116 -5.88 -11.16 -8.05
N LEU A 117 -6.46 -12.14 -8.75
CA LEU A 117 -6.78 -13.43 -8.13
C LEU A 117 -5.53 -14.20 -7.68
N ALA A 118 -4.47 -14.20 -8.49
CA ALA A 118 -3.21 -14.83 -8.12
C ALA A 118 -2.65 -14.20 -6.84
N CYS A 119 -2.66 -12.87 -6.76
CA CYS A 119 -2.29 -12.10 -5.58
C CYS A 119 -3.10 -12.49 -4.34
N VAL A 120 -4.43 -12.50 -4.46
CA VAL A 120 -5.34 -12.92 -3.38
C VAL A 120 -4.99 -14.33 -2.91
N GLY A 121 -4.73 -15.24 -3.84
CA GLY A 121 -4.34 -16.62 -3.53
C GLY A 121 -3.04 -16.71 -2.74
N GLU A 122 -1.99 -16.00 -3.16
CA GLU A 122 -0.70 -15.99 -2.49
C GLU A 122 -0.78 -15.39 -1.07
N LEU A 123 -1.50 -14.29 -0.89
CA LEU A 123 -1.66 -13.65 0.41
C LEU A 123 -2.49 -14.54 1.37
N ARG A 124 -3.52 -15.21 0.87
CA ARG A 124 -4.33 -16.13 1.67
C ARG A 124 -3.57 -17.34 2.18
N LYS A 125 -2.68 -17.93 1.37
CA LYS A 125 -1.77 -19.01 1.82
C LYS A 125 -0.91 -18.59 3.01
N ARG A 126 -0.66 -17.29 3.15
CA ARG A 126 0.10 -16.68 4.26
C ARG A 126 -0.79 -16.19 5.40
N CYS A 127 -2.09 -16.52 5.38
CA CYS A 127 -3.08 -16.06 6.34
C CYS A 127 -3.28 -14.54 6.41
N ILE A 128 -2.97 -13.83 5.32
CA ILE A 128 -3.17 -12.39 5.20
C ILE A 128 -4.58 -12.14 4.66
N SER A 129 -5.35 -11.30 5.35
CA SER A 129 -6.67 -10.86 4.87
C SER A 129 -6.49 -9.86 3.72
N VAL A 130 -7.22 -10.03 2.62
CA VAL A 130 -7.14 -9.15 1.45
C VAL A 130 -8.42 -8.34 1.30
N VAL A 131 -8.29 -7.02 1.34
CA VAL A 131 -9.38 -6.05 1.40
C VAL A 131 -9.31 -5.15 0.17
N GLY A 132 -10.44 -4.84 -0.47
CA GLY A 132 -10.48 -3.92 -1.61
C GLY A 132 -10.55 -2.46 -1.17
N GLY A 133 -9.62 -1.63 -1.60
CA GLY A 133 -9.65 -0.19 -1.35
C GLY A 133 -10.64 0.52 -2.28
N LEU A 134 -11.56 1.30 -1.71
CA LEU A 134 -12.54 2.14 -2.41
C LEU A 134 -12.19 3.63 -2.24
N GLY A 135 -12.34 4.43 -3.29
CA GLY A 135 -12.05 5.87 -3.20
C GLY A 135 -10.60 6.21 -3.52
N GLY A 136 -10.02 7.14 -2.75
CA GLY A 136 -8.70 7.69 -3.01
C GLY A 136 -8.59 8.28 -4.41
N SER A 137 -7.67 7.76 -5.21
CA SER A 137 -7.49 8.18 -6.60
C SER A 137 -8.61 7.74 -7.56
N LYS A 138 -9.57 6.94 -7.07
CA LYS A 138 -10.69 6.40 -7.85
C LYS A 138 -12.01 6.79 -7.19
N PRO A 139 -12.62 7.94 -7.58
CA PRO A 139 -13.89 8.35 -7.01
C PRO A 139 -14.98 7.32 -7.31
N PHE A 140 -15.99 7.26 -6.45
CA PHE A 140 -17.12 6.36 -6.59
C PHE A 140 -18.45 7.10 -6.44
N ASP A 141 -19.50 6.51 -7.02
CA ASP A 141 -20.87 6.97 -6.84
C ASP A 141 -21.45 6.39 -5.54
N ILE A 142 -21.79 7.27 -4.59
CA ILE A 142 -22.36 6.90 -3.28
C ILE A 142 -23.69 6.14 -3.40
N ALA A 143 -24.44 6.30 -4.50
CA ALA A 143 -25.70 5.59 -4.73
C ALA A 143 -25.46 4.12 -5.13
N MET A 144 -24.32 3.84 -5.78
CA MET A 144 -24.00 2.52 -6.32
C MET A 144 -22.94 1.75 -5.52
N VAL A 145 -22.18 2.45 -4.66
CA VAL A 145 -20.99 1.91 -3.99
C VAL A 145 -21.27 0.65 -3.20
N ALA A 146 -22.42 0.53 -2.52
CA ALA A 146 -22.76 -0.67 -1.75
C ALA A 146 -22.86 -1.93 -2.64
N THR A 147 -23.67 -1.85 -3.71
CA THR A 147 -23.85 -2.96 -4.65
C THR A 147 -22.55 -3.29 -5.38
N GLN A 148 -21.80 -2.29 -5.81
CA GLN A 148 -20.53 -2.48 -6.52
C GLN A 148 -19.44 -3.05 -5.61
N ALA A 149 -19.36 -2.62 -4.35
CA ALA A 149 -18.43 -3.18 -3.37
C ALA A 149 -18.73 -4.65 -3.09
N ALA A 150 -20.00 -5.02 -2.90
CA ALA A 150 -20.40 -6.41 -2.72
C ALA A 150 -20.04 -7.27 -3.94
N ALA A 151 -20.27 -6.76 -5.16
CA ALA A 151 -19.88 -7.44 -6.39
C ALA A 151 -18.36 -7.62 -6.51
N LEU A 152 -17.58 -6.60 -6.16
CA LEU A 152 -16.11 -6.65 -6.14
C LEU A 152 -15.59 -7.72 -5.16
N VAL A 153 -16.15 -7.75 -3.94
CA VAL A 153 -15.84 -8.76 -2.92
C VAL A 153 -16.12 -10.16 -3.45
N GLN A 154 -17.28 -10.38 -4.08
CA GLN A 154 -17.64 -11.68 -4.64
C GLN A 154 -16.76 -12.10 -5.83
N LYS A 155 -16.44 -11.15 -6.72
CA LYS A 155 -15.63 -11.35 -7.93
C LYS A 155 -14.24 -11.85 -7.59
N PHE A 156 -13.55 -11.17 -6.68
CA PHE A 156 -12.17 -11.51 -6.31
C PHE A 156 -12.05 -12.34 -5.04
N LYS A 157 -13.19 -12.74 -4.45
CA LYS A 157 -13.25 -13.40 -3.15
C LYS A 157 -12.47 -12.61 -2.09
N LEU A 158 -12.67 -11.30 -2.01
CA LEU A 158 -11.98 -10.47 -0.99
C LEU A 158 -12.54 -10.77 0.40
N ASP A 159 -11.76 -10.45 1.43
CA ASP A 159 -12.17 -10.56 2.83
C ASP A 159 -12.92 -9.31 3.31
N GLY A 160 -12.96 -8.23 2.52
CA GLY A 160 -13.63 -6.98 2.87
C GLY A 160 -13.36 -5.83 1.92
N VAL A 161 -13.78 -4.63 2.33
CA VAL A 161 -13.41 -3.36 1.70
C VAL A 161 -12.93 -2.32 2.73
N ALA A 162 -12.07 -1.40 2.28
CA ALA A 162 -11.60 -0.24 3.01
C ALA A 162 -12.03 1.01 2.25
N VAL A 163 -12.77 1.90 2.89
CA VAL A 163 -13.29 3.12 2.28
C VAL A 163 -12.34 4.26 2.60
N HIS A 164 -11.77 4.88 1.57
CA HIS A 164 -11.01 6.12 1.66
C HIS A 164 -11.74 7.18 0.84
N ASP A 165 -12.82 7.70 1.41
CA ASP A 165 -13.65 8.72 0.76
C ASP A 165 -12.89 10.05 0.77
N LEU A 166 -12.72 10.69 -0.40
CA LEU A 166 -12.11 12.02 -0.53
C LEU A 166 -13.15 13.08 -0.91
N THR A 167 -14.43 12.73 -0.93
CA THR A 167 -15.50 13.67 -1.26
C THR A 167 -15.74 14.63 -0.10
N SER A 168 -16.11 15.86 -0.44
CA SER A 168 -16.53 16.90 0.51
C SER A 168 -18.01 16.78 0.89
N THR A 169 -18.59 15.57 0.84
CA THR A 169 -20.01 15.36 1.13
C THR A 169 -20.26 15.36 2.63
N ALA A 170 -21.32 16.03 3.08
CA ALA A 170 -21.66 16.15 4.49
C ALA A 170 -22.37 14.91 5.09
N SER A 171 -22.68 13.88 4.28
CA SER A 171 -23.55 12.77 4.69
C SER A 171 -22.94 11.42 4.34
N THR A 172 -22.02 10.94 5.18
CA THR A 172 -21.37 9.62 5.00
C THR A 172 -22.22 8.46 5.52
N LEU A 173 -23.00 8.70 6.58
CA LEU A 173 -23.78 7.67 7.26
C LEU A 173 -24.74 6.88 6.34
N PRO A 174 -25.49 7.49 5.40
CA PRO A 174 -26.43 6.73 4.57
C PRO A 174 -25.74 5.70 3.67
N TYR A 175 -24.68 6.09 2.96
CA TYR A 175 -24.00 5.15 2.06
C TYR A 175 -23.19 4.13 2.85
N MET A 176 -22.59 4.51 4.00
CA MET A 176 -21.92 3.56 4.88
C MET A 176 -22.88 2.54 5.48
N THR A 177 -24.13 2.94 5.77
CA THR A 177 -25.20 2.03 6.21
C THR A 177 -25.55 1.03 5.13
N ALA A 178 -25.76 1.50 3.90
CA ALA A 178 -26.04 0.63 2.75
C ALA A 178 -24.88 -0.35 2.49
N LEU A 179 -23.64 0.14 2.59
CA LEU A 179 -22.45 -0.64 2.38
C LEU A 179 -22.27 -1.71 3.46
N SER A 180 -22.41 -1.36 4.74
CA SER A 180 -22.41 -2.32 5.86
C SER A 180 -23.50 -3.40 5.68
N ALA A 181 -24.71 -3.00 5.30
CA ALA A 181 -25.81 -3.94 5.05
C ALA A 181 -25.51 -4.89 3.88
N SER A 182 -24.85 -4.42 2.83
CA SER A 182 -24.49 -5.24 1.66
C SER A 182 -23.36 -6.24 1.94
N LEU A 183 -22.44 -5.92 2.85
CA LEU A 183 -21.27 -6.74 3.17
C LEU A 183 -21.54 -7.78 4.26
N LYS A 184 -22.51 -7.51 5.15
CA LYS A 184 -22.85 -8.39 6.28
C LYS A 184 -23.24 -9.82 5.85
N PRO A 185 -24.06 -10.05 4.81
CA PRO A 185 -24.35 -11.41 4.31
C PRO A 185 -23.12 -12.14 3.77
N LEU A 186 -22.12 -11.39 3.30
CA LEU A 186 -20.86 -11.93 2.78
C LEU A 186 -19.84 -12.21 3.90
N ARG A 187 -20.16 -11.84 5.15
CA ARG A 187 -19.22 -11.85 6.29
C ARG A 187 -17.93 -11.09 5.95
N ALA A 188 -18.06 -10.04 5.15
CA ALA A 188 -16.95 -9.25 4.65
C ALA A 188 -16.69 -8.07 5.59
N THR A 189 -15.42 -7.80 5.83
CA THR A 189 -14.96 -6.69 6.66
C THR A 189 -15.25 -5.35 6.00
N LEU A 190 -15.59 -4.36 6.83
CA LEU A 190 -15.69 -2.95 6.45
C LEU A 190 -14.77 -2.10 7.32
N SER A 191 -13.84 -1.39 6.69
CA SER A 191 -13.04 -0.36 7.36
C SER A 191 -13.20 1.00 6.71
N TYR A 192 -12.91 2.05 7.47
CA TYR A 192 -13.04 3.42 7.01
C TYR A 192 -11.82 4.25 7.37
N ASP A 193 -11.24 4.91 6.38
CA ASP A 193 -10.05 5.73 6.52
C ASP A 193 -10.47 7.19 6.61
N VAL A 194 -10.04 7.84 7.69
CA VAL A 194 -10.43 9.21 8.04
C VAL A 194 -9.19 10.06 8.23
N PHE A 195 -9.28 11.33 7.87
CA PHE A 195 -8.22 12.28 8.20
C PHE A 195 -8.23 12.54 9.72
N TYR A 196 -7.05 12.75 10.30
CA TYR A 196 -6.95 13.04 11.74
C TYR A 196 -7.75 14.28 12.16
N THR A 197 -7.96 15.22 11.23
CA THR A 197 -8.73 16.46 11.42
C THR A 197 -10.24 16.27 11.41
N GLU A 198 -10.78 15.11 11.04
CA GLU A 198 -12.24 14.90 10.93
C GLU A 198 -12.99 15.01 12.30
N LEU A 199 -12.26 15.15 13.43
CA LEU A 199 -12.81 15.48 14.75
C LEU A 199 -12.46 16.87 15.26
N ASP A 200 -11.73 17.68 14.49
CA ASP A 200 -11.26 18.99 14.92
C ASP A 200 -12.39 20.03 14.87
N THR A 201 -13.04 20.26 15.99
CA THR A 201 -14.14 21.22 16.08
C THR A 201 -13.68 22.65 16.38
N ASP A 202 -12.39 22.85 16.66
CA ASP A 202 -11.87 24.11 17.19
C ASP A 202 -11.66 25.16 16.08
N ASP A 203 -11.55 24.73 14.82
CA ASP A 203 -11.24 25.59 13.66
C ASP A 203 -12.46 26.24 12.97
N GLY A 204 -13.57 26.41 13.70
CA GLY A 204 -14.66 27.32 13.28
C GLY A 204 -15.27 27.00 11.90
N ALA A 205 -16.02 25.89 11.86
CA ALA A 205 -16.79 25.35 10.73
C ALA A 205 -15.99 24.46 9.75
N ASN A 206 -16.19 23.14 9.90
CA ASN A 206 -15.78 22.04 9.01
C ASN A 206 -14.41 21.40 9.29
N CYS A 207 -14.12 20.93 10.50
CA CYS A 207 -13.11 19.87 10.72
C CYS A 207 -11.78 20.05 9.96
N GLY A 208 -11.18 21.24 10.11
CA GLY A 208 -9.96 21.65 9.41
C GLY A 208 -10.12 21.92 7.90
N GLY A 209 -11.29 22.40 7.46
CA GLY A 209 -11.63 22.59 6.05
C GLY A 209 -11.99 21.30 5.30
N MET A 210 -12.12 20.18 6.01
CA MET A 210 -12.54 18.87 5.48
C MET A 210 -13.95 18.50 5.95
N ARG A 211 -14.45 17.32 5.56
CA ARG A 211 -15.68 16.80 6.16
C ARG A 211 -15.44 16.41 7.62
N CYS A 212 -16.49 16.49 8.43
CA CYS A 212 -16.46 15.97 9.79
C CYS A 212 -16.82 14.49 9.85
N PHE A 213 -16.23 13.78 10.82
CA PHE A 213 -16.57 12.39 11.11
C PHE A 213 -18.03 12.31 11.55
N THR A 214 -18.83 11.52 10.84
CA THR A 214 -20.27 11.42 11.08
C THR A 214 -20.57 10.40 12.17
N ASP A 215 -21.35 10.80 13.17
CA ASP A 215 -21.80 9.91 14.24
C ASP A 215 -22.56 8.68 13.71
N GLY A 216 -22.31 7.52 14.33
CA GLY A 216 -22.94 6.26 13.97
C GLY A 216 -22.17 5.46 12.92
N VAL A 217 -21.25 6.08 12.16
CA VAL A 217 -20.38 5.34 11.22
C VAL A 217 -19.49 4.35 11.97
N ASP A 218 -19.00 4.71 13.15
CA ASP A 218 -18.20 3.84 14.00
C ASP A 218 -18.93 2.54 14.38
N ALA A 219 -20.26 2.54 14.45
CA ALA A 219 -21.05 1.34 14.74
C ALA A 219 -21.16 0.38 13.52
N LEU A 220 -20.97 0.91 12.31
CA LEU A 220 -21.15 0.19 11.05
C LEU A 220 -19.89 -0.51 10.54
N VAL A 221 -18.72 -0.05 10.99
CA VAL A 221 -17.40 -0.50 10.54
C VAL A 221 -16.72 -1.41 11.58
N ASP A 222 -15.84 -2.29 11.13
CA ASP A 222 -15.00 -3.12 11.98
C ASP A 222 -13.87 -2.31 12.64
N TRP A 223 -13.31 -1.33 11.92
CA TRP A 223 -12.38 -0.35 12.46
C TRP A 223 -12.33 0.92 11.62
N VAL A 224 -11.75 1.96 12.22
CA VAL A 224 -11.45 3.24 11.59
C VAL A 224 -9.93 3.41 11.57
N SER A 225 -9.35 3.65 10.38
CA SER A 225 -7.94 4.02 10.26
C SER A 225 -7.82 5.54 10.29
N VAL A 226 -7.31 6.10 11.39
CA VAL A 226 -7.06 7.53 11.52
C VAL A 226 -5.73 7.87 10.87
N MET A 227 -5.75 8.49 9.71
CA MET A 227 -4.57 8.83 8.93
C MET A 227 -3.89 10.07 9.48
N VAL A 228 -2.64 9.90 9.91
CA VAL A 228 -1.84 10.91 10.59
C VAL A 228 -0.62 11.28 9.73
N PHE A 229 -0.89 11.59 8.47
CA PHE A 229 0.12 11.96 7.50
C PHE A 229 -0.44 12.93 6.47
N SER A 230 0.45 13.51 5.65
CA SER A 230 0.10 14.57 4.72
C SER A 230 -0.50 15.80 5.40
N VAL A 231 0.00 16.11 6.60
CA VAL A 231 -0.57 17.12 7.50
C VAL A 231 -0.25 18.56 7.08
N SER A 232 0.89 18.79 6.42
CA SER A 232 1.31 20.08 5.90
C SER A 232 2.46 19.92 4.90
N ASN A 233 2.59 20.84 3.95
CA ASN A 233 3.79 20.96 3.10
C ASN A 233 4.92 21.76 3.77
N ASP A 234 4.65 22.45 4.87
CA ASP A 234 5.67 23.11 5.69
C ASP A 234 6.31 22.08 6.64
N PRO A 235 7.63 21.81 6.51
CA PRO A 235 8.31 20.83 7.35
C PRO A 235 8.31 21.14 8.84
N VAL A 236 8.35 22.41 9.23
CA VAL A 236 8.37 22.82 10.63
C VAL A 236 6.99 22.60 11.26
N LEU A 237 5.94 23.02 10.54
CA LEU A 237 4.57 22.81 10.97
C LEU A 237 4.23 21.31 11.04
N ALA A 238 4.61 20.54 10.01
CA ALA A 238 4.38 19.10 9.98
C ALA A 238 5.08 18.39 11.15
N ALA A 239 6.35 18.71 11.42
CA ALA A 239 7.07 18.16 12.58
C ALA A 239 6.38 18.47 13.90
N SER A 240 5.94 19.73 14.09
CA SER A 240 5.19 20.15 15.29
C SER A 240 3.88 19.36 15.47
N ILE A 241 3.12 19.15 14.38
CA ILE A 241 1.89 18.35 14.40
C ILE A 241 2.18 16.89 14.79
N TYR A 242 3.23 16.28 14.22
CA TYR A 242 3.61 14.90 14.54
C TYR A 242 4.12 14.74 15.97
N ASP A 243 4.91 15.69 16.48
CA ASP A 243 5.42 15.68 17.85
C ASP A 243 4.30 15.84 18.88
N GLY A 244 3.27 16.65 18.55
CA GLY A 244 2.07 16.84 19.37
C GLY A 244 1.00 15.75 19.20
N ALA A 245 1.16 14.81 18.27
CA ALA A 245 0.11 13.88 17.84
C ALA A 245 -0.51 13.07 18.99
N VAL A 246 0.33 12.48 19.83
CA VAL A 246 -0.09 11.57 20.92
C VAL A 246 -0.93 12.29 21.96
N SER A 247 -0.53 13.49 22.38
CA SER A 247 -1.26 14.30 23.37
C SER A 247 -2.41 15.11 22.75
N GLY A 248 -2.39 15.34 21.44
CA GLY A 248 -3.38 16.11 20.71
C GLY A 248 -4.46 15.24 20.08
N PHE A 249 -4.49 15.20 18.74
CA PHE A 249 -5.58 14.56 18.00
C PHE A 249 -5.73 13.05 18.28
N LEU A 250 -4.65 12.32 18.58
CA LEU A 250 -4.78 10.89 18.89
C LEU A 250 -5.58 10.66 20.18
N ALA A 251 -5.39 11.49 21.20
CA ALA A 251 -6.18 11.42 22.43
C ALA A 251 -7.66 11.68 22.17
N MET A 252 -7.99 12.59 21.25
CA MET A 252 -9.38 12.85 20.85
C MET A 252 -10.02 11.62 20.17
N TRP A 253 -9.30 11.00 19.23
CA TRP A 253 -9.77 9.79 18.57
C TRP A 253 -9.88 8.58 19.50
N GLN A 254 -8.96 8.42 20.46
CA GLN A 254 -9.04 7.38 21.48
C GLN A 254 -10.23 7.55 22.43
N LYS A 255 -10.69 8.80 22.64
CA LYS A 255 -11.91 9.09 23.39
C LYS A 255 -13.16 8.82 22.55
N LYS A 256 -13.10 9.09 21.24
CA LYS A 256 -14.22 8.90 20.32
C LYS A 256 -14.51 7.43 20.02
N LEU A 257 -13.46 6.62 19.81
CA LEU A 257 -13.57 5.26 19.32
C LEU A 257 -13.22 4.24 20.42
N PRO A 258 -13.92 3.09 20.47
CA PRO A 258 -13.47 1.96 21.28
C PRO A 258 -12.04 1.55 20.88
N PRO A 259 -11.17 1.14 21.82
CA PRO A 259 -9.78 0.76 21.51
C PRO A 259 -9.67 -0.30 20.40
N ALA A 260 -10.59 -1.25 20.35
CA ALA A 260 -10.64 -2.30 19.32
C ALA A 260 -10.94 -1.78 17.90
N LYS A 261 -11.57 -0.60 17.77
CA LYS A 261 -11.92 0.00 16.48
C LYS A 261 -10.94 1.08 16.05
N PHE A 262 -10.10 1.59 16.94
CA PHE A 262 -9.10 2.60 16.63
C PHE A 262 -7.88 1.96 15.97
N ASN A 263 -7.59 2.31 14.72
CA ASN A 263 -6.39 1.88 14.00
C ASN A 263 -5.62 3.14 13.54
N LEU A 264 -4.31 3.14 13.71
CA LEU A 264 -3.47 4.31 13.38
C LEU A 264 -2.93 4.22 11.95
N GLY A 265 -3.23 5.18 11.08
CA GLY A 265 -2.69 5.25 9.72
C GLY A 265 -1.41 6.08 9.63
N LEU A 266 -0.29 5.44 9.30
CA LEU A 266 1.02 6.06 9.09
C LEU A 266 1.41 6.03 7.60
N CYS A 267 2.29 6.94 7.16
CA CYS A 267 2.93 6.86 5.84
C CYS A 267 4.41 6.54 5.94
N VAL A 268 4.93 5.91 4.88
CA VAL A 268 6.38 5.73 4.66
C VAL A 268 6.90 6.53 3.47
N ASP A 269 6.06 6.71 2.43
CA ASP A 269 6.32 7.53 1.26
C ASP A 269 5.12 8.48 1.10
N CYS A 270 5.06 9.51 1.94
CA CYS A 270 3.89 10.37 2.06
C CYS A 270 3.70 11.15 0.74
N GLY A 271 2.51 11.05 0.14
CA GLY A 271 2.22 11.68 -1.15
C GLY A 271 2.19 13.21 -1.11
N TYR A 272 2.18 13.79 0.09
CA TYR A 272 2.16 15.23 0.33
C TYR A 272 2.91 15.55 1.63
N GLY A 273 3.80 16.55 1.57
CA GLY A 273 4.56 17.01 2.74
C GLY A 273 5.55 15.98 3.31
N PRO A 274 6.30 16.35 4.36
CA PRO A 274 7.17 15.40 5.04
C PRO A 274 6.37 14.42 5.89
N GLY A 275 6.89 13.19 5.99
CA GLY A 275 6.37 12.17 6.89
C GLY A 275 6.79 12.36 8.34
N PRO A 276 6.19 11.57 9.25
CA PRO A 276 6.58 11.59 10.66
C PRO A 276 8.03 11.11 10.84
N SER A 277 8.73 11.73 11.79
CA SER A 277 10.09 11.29 12.16
C SER A 277 10.05 9.88 12.78
N PRO A 278 11.16 9.12 12.77
CA PRO A 278 11.22 7.81 13.44
C PRO A 278 10.83 7.85 14.93
N ALA A 279 11.13 8.96 15.62
CA ALA A 279 10.74 9.17 17.01
C ALA A 279 9.22 9.34 17.15
N ALA A 280 8.60 10.15 16.28
CA ALA A 280 7.15 10.32 16.24
C ALA A 280 6.44 9.00 15.87
N ILE A 281 6.97 8.25 14.89
CA ILE A 281 6.50 6.90 14.56
C ILE A 281 6.55 5.98 15.78
N ALA A 282 7.67 5.94 16.51
CA ALA A 282 7.80 5.10 17.70
C ALA A 282 6.81 5.50 18.80
N ALA A 283 6.61 6.80 19.02
CA ALA A 283 5.64 7.31 19.99
C ALA A 283 4.20 6.91 19.61
N MET A 284 3.79 7.15 18.36
CA MET A 284 2.45 6.79 17.88
C MET A 284 2.24 5.27 17.78
N ALA A 285 3.28 4.50 17.45
CA ALA A 285 3.26 3.04 17.45
C ALA A 285 2.95 2.45 18.84
N SER A 286 3.36 3.13 19.92
CA SER A 286 3.02 2.72 21.29
C SER A 286 1.51 2.84 21.56
N VAL A 287 0.85 3.87 21.03
CA VAL A 287 -0.61 4.05 21.07
C VAL A 287 -1.31 2.96 20.27
N ALA A 288 -0.84 2.70 19.04
CA ALA A 288 -1.40 1.69 18.16
C ALA A 288 -1.39 0.28 18.78
N ARG A 289 -0.29 -0.10 19.46
CA ARG A 289 -0.16 -1.37 20.19
C ARG A 289 -1.19 -1.54 21.31
N ALA A 290 -1.52 -0.46 22.00
CA ALA A 290 -2.47 -0.47 23.10
C ALA A 290 -3.94 -0.44 22.63
N ALA A 291 -4.17 -0.25 21.33
CA ALA A 291 -5.49 -0.08 20.73
C ALA A 291 -5.76 -1.14 19.65
N GLY A 292 -6.13 -0.73 18.43
CA GLY A 292 -6.65 -1.59 17.37
C GLY A 292 -5.74 -1.77 16.17
N GLY A 293 -4.46 -1.38 16.27
CA GLY A 293 -3.41 -1.68 15.30
C GLY A 293 -2.91 -0.48 14.48
N VAL A 294 -2.18 -0.79 13.41
CA VAL A 294 -1.63 0.20 12.46
C VAL A 294 -2.08 -0.10 11.02
N SER A 295 -2.32 0.95 10.25
CA SER A 295 -2.29 0.97 8.78
C SER A 295 -1.03 1.67 8.31
N VAL A 296 -0.39 1.17 7.26
CA VAL A 296 0.80 1.77 6.64
C VAL A 296 0.52 2.06 5.17
N HIS A 297 0.71 3.31 4.78
CA HIS A 297 0.57 3.79 3.41
C HIS A 297 1.95 4.05 2.81
N GLY A 298 2.23 3.42 1.67
CA GLY A 298 3.45 3.70 0.92
C GLY A 298 3.70 2.72 -0.19
N SER A 299 4.81 2.93 -0.90
CA SER A 299 5.12 2.21 -2.14
C SER A 299 6.36 1.34 -2.07
N SER A 300 7.09 1.39 -0.95
CA SER A 300 8.35 0.69 -0.75
C SER A 300 8.32 -0.20 0.50
N ASN A 301 8.90 -1.40 0.41
CA ASN A 301 8.87 -2.38 1.49
C ASN A 301 9.85 -2.06 2.64
N THR A 302 10.95 -1.36 2.34
CA THR A 302 12.02 -1.12 3.31
C THR A 302 11.58 -0.25 4.49
N PRO A 303 10.89 0.88 4.30
CA PRO A 303 10.46 1.67 5.45
C PRO A 303 9.21 1.09 6.14
N ILE A 304 8.41 0.26 5.46
CA ILE A 304 7.32 -0.52 6.11
C ILE A 304 7.90 -1.48 7.16
N GLN A 305 9.01 -2.15 6.83
CA GLN A 305 9.73 -3.02 7.78
C GLN A 305 10.21 -2.26 9.03
N SER A 306 10.64 -1.00 8.89
CA SER A 306 11.04 -0.18 10.04
C SER A 306 9.87 0.14 10.96
N ILE A 307 8.68 0.44 10.41
CA ILE A 307 7.45 0.63 11.19
C ILE A 307 7.04 -0.69 11.88
N LEU A 308 7.09 -1.81 11.15
CA LEU A 308 6.84 -3.14 11.69
C LEU A 308 7.77 -3.47 12.87
N GLN A 309 9.06 -3.16 12.75
CA GLN A 309 10.03 -3.32 13.83
C GLN A 309 9.74 -2.42 15.04
N ALA A 310 9.34 -1.16 14.80
CA ALA A 310 8.94 -0.24 15.86
C ALA A 310 7.69 -0.76 16.60
N LEU A 311 6.76 -1.40 15.89
CA LEU A 311 5.57 -2.04 16.47
C LEU A 311 5.91 -3.32 17.24
N ALA A 312 6.91 -4.09 16.80
CA ALA A 312 7.34 -5.33 17.46
C ALA A 312 8.18 -5.11 18.72
N THR A 313 8.87 -3.97 18.83
CA THR A 313 9.73 -3.65 19.97
C THR A 313 8.90 -3.17 21.17
N PRO A 314 9.04 -3.73 22.38
CA PRO A 314 8.31 -3.24 23.55
C PRO A 314 8.59 -1.73 23.79
N PRO A 315 7.64 -0.98 24.37
CA PRO A 315 7.87 0.44 24.64
C PRO A 315 9.15 0.61 25.46
N PRO A 316 9.97 1.65 25.18
CA PRO A 316 11.14 1.93 26.00
C PRO A 316 10.68 2.04 27.44
N SER A 317 11.25 1.21 28.31
CA SER A 317 10.99 1.30 29.74
C SER A 317 11.42 2.71 30.18
N ASN A 318 10.51 3.45 30.82
CA ASN A 318 10.83 4.68 31.53
C ASN A 318 11.74 4.36 32.72
N THR A 319 12.98 3.96 32.44
CA THR A 319 14.05 3.97 33.43
C THR A 319 14.70 5.32 33.27
N THR A 320 14.28 6.24 34.12
CA THR A 320 14.91 7.54 34.34
C THR A 320 16.32 7.30 34.87
N THR A 321 17.27 6.97 33.99
CA THR A 321 18.68 7.10 34.34
C THR A 321 19.02 8.58 34.29
N ASN A 322 18.98 9.21 35.46
CA ASN A 322 19.65 10.46 35.74
C ASN A 322 21.13 10.30 35.36
N ALA A 323 21.49 10.65 34.13
CA ALA A 323 22.88 10.83 33.74
C ALA A 323 23.27 12.25 34.12
N THR A 324 23.85 12.37 35.30
CA THR A 324 24.46 13.60 35.82
C THR A 324 25.45 14.13 34.79
N THR A 325 25.17 15.33 34.30
CA THR A 325 26.06 16.14 33.47
C THR A 325 27.35 16.42 34.24
N THR A 326 28.48 15.95 33.71
CA THR A 326 29.79 16.53 34.01
C THR A 326 30.40 17.01 32.70
N SER A 327 30.36 18.32 32.54
CA SER A 327 31.06 19.09 31.54
C SER A 327 32.57 19.02 31.78
N SER A 328 33.33 18.55 30.80
CA SER A 328 34.73 18.90 30.66
C SER A 328 35.13 18.91 29.19
N SER A 329 35.50 20.09 28.71
CA SER A 329 36.21 20.35 27.46
C SER A 329 37.52 19.54 27.40
N GLY A 330 37.84 18.96 26.23
CA GLY A 330 39.11 18.27 25.93
C GLY A 330 38.95 16.86 25.35
N SER A 331 39.14 16.70 24.03
CA SER A 331 39.29 15.45 23.24
C SER A 331 39.10 14.11 23.98
N LYS A 332 37.87 13.53 23.94
CA LYS A 332 37.49 12.31 24.70
C LYS A 332 37.02 11.10 23.87
N CYS A 333 37.27 11.05 22.58
CA CYS A 333 36.89 9.86 21.82
C CYS A 333 38.07 8.88 21.76
N GLY A 334 37.91 7.73 22.42
CA GLY A 334 38.89 6.63 22.35
C GLY A 334 39.02 6.08 20.93
N ALA A 335 40.07 5.30 20.68
CA ALA A 335 40.27 4.67 19.37
C ALA A 335 39.04 3.82 18.96
N PRO A 336 38.67 3.80 17.66
CA PRO A 336 37.48 3.10 17.20
C PRO A 336 37.52 1.61 17.55
N PRO A 337 36.39 0.99 17.96
CA PRO A 337 36.33 -0.44 18.17
C PRO A 337 36.73 -1.21 16.90
N THR A 338 37.63 -2.18 17.02
CA THR A 338 38.05 -3.05 15.90
C THR A 338 37.02 -4.14 15.60
N THR A 339 36.07 -4.39 16.50
CA THR A 339 34.98 -5.36 16.36
C THR A 339 33.65 -4.76 16.84
N GLY A 340 32.51 -5.18 16.28
CA GLY A 340 31.18 -4.69 16.67
C GLY A 340 30.78 -3.36 16.03
N ARG A 341 31.29 -3.06 14.83
CA ARG A 341 31.00 -1.81 14.13
C ARG A 341 29.59 -1.83 13.54
N VAL A 342 28.78 -0.85 13.93
CA VAL A 342 27.52 -0.50 13.26
C VAL A 342 27.79 0.72 12.39
N VAL A 343 27.63 0.56 11.07
CA VAL A 343 27.91 1.57 10.04
C VAL A 343 26.60 2.04 9.42
N ALA A 344 26.37 3.36 9.42
CA ALA A 344 25.23 3.97 8.75
C ALA A 344 25.69 4.70 7.48
N TYR A 345 24.95 4.55 6.39
CA TYR A 345 25.12 5.37 5.18
C TYR A 345 24.14 6.54 5.24
N TRP A 346 24.62 7.75 4.92
CA TRP A 346 23.83 8.97 5.02
C TRP A 346 24.04 9.86 3.80
N GLY A 347 22.96 10.32 3.18
CA GLY A 347 23.02 11.31 2.10
C GLY A 347 23.48 12.65 2.65
N SER A 348 24.57 13.23 2.14
CA SER A 348 25.09 14.50 2.66
C SER A 348 24.16 15.70 2.40
N GLU A 349 23.24 15.54 1.46
CA GLU A 349 22.18 16.48 1.11
C GLU A 349 20.95 16.41 2.04
N VAL A 350 20.91 15.41 2.93
CA VAL A 350 19.76 15.14 3.81
C VAL A 350 20.07 15.59 5.25
N ASP A 351 19.22 16.46 5.79
CA ASP A 351 19.27 16.93 7.18
C ASP A 351 19.00 15.80 8.19
N GLY A 352 19.43 16.02 9.44
CA GLY A 352 19.01 15.15 10.56
C GLY A 352 19.97 14.03 10.94
N CYS A 353 21.22 14.05 10.48
CA CYS A 353 22.22 13.05 10.89
C CYS A 353 22.45 12.98 12.42
N THR A 354 22.11 14.03 13.16
CA THR A 354 22.18 14.07 14.62
C THR A 354 21.18 13.13 15.29
N THR A 355 20.14 12.71 14.55
CA THR A 355 19.10 11.77 14.97
C THR A 355 19.53 10.30 14.86
N LEU A 356 20.76 10.03 14.41
CA LEU A 356 21.28 8.67 14.29
C LEU A 356 21.15 7.91 15.63
N PRO A 357 20.68 6.65 15.62
CA PRO A 357 20.49 5.87 16.83
C PRO A 357 21.77 5.77 17.68
N ARG A 358 21.61 5.60 19.00
CA ARG A 358 22.72 5.23 19.88
C ARG A 358 23.23 3.84 19.49
N GLY A 359 24.54 3.65 19.51
CA GLY A 359 25.19 2.40 19.07
C GLY A 359 25.70 2.42 17.63
N VAL A 360 25.32 3.42 16.82
CA VAL A 360 26.04 3.70 15.56
C VAL A 360 27.47 4.11 15.91
N THR A 361 28.42 3.42 15.31
CA THR A 361 29.86 3.64 15.55
C THR A 361 30.53 4.39 14.41
N HIS A 362 30.02 4.22 13.18
CA HIS A 362 30.56 4.83 11.97
C HIS A 362 29.42 5.38 11.11
N VAL A 363 29.67 6.50 10.44
CA VAL A 363 28.78 7.09 9.44
C VAL A 363 29.56 7.35 8.17
N ILE A 364 29.00 6.95 7.03
CA ILE A 364 29.56 7.18 5.70
C ILE A 364 28.64 8.17 4.98
N PHE A 365 29.15 9.36 4.65
CA PHE A 365 28.43 10.36 3.86
C PHE A 365 28.65 10.16 2.36
N SER A 366 27.59 10.15 1.57
CA SER A 366 27.62 10.02 0.10
C SER A 366 27.40 11.38 -0.59
N PHE A 367 28.04 11.74 -1.70
CA PHE A 367 29.36 11.33 -2.20
C PHE A 367 30.16 12.58 -2.54
N ALA A 368 31.49 12.53 -2.39
CA ALA A 368 32.38 13.48 -3.02
C ALA A 368 32.80 12.95 -4.40
N LEU A 369 32.74 13.81 -5.41
CA LEU A 369 33.05 13.43 -6.79
C LEU A 369 34.53 13.56 -7.10
N LEU A 370 35.00 12.72 -8.02
CA LEU A 370 36.33 12.82 -8.59
C LEU A 370 36.28 13.60 -9.90
N LYS A 371 37.33 14.38 -10.15
CA LYS A 371 37.56 15.06 -11.43
C LYS A 371 39.05 15.01 -11.76
N GLN A 372 39.40 14.45 -12.93
CA GLN A 372 40.78 14.29 -13.38
C GLN A 372 41.63 13.45 -12.40
N GLY A 373 41.03 12.41 -11.81
CA GLY A 373 41.71 11.54 -10.84
C GLY A 373 41.99 12.17 -9.47
N LEU A 374 41.45 13.36 -9.19
CA LEU A 374 41.53 14.05 -7.90
C LEU A 374 40.17 14.10 -7.22
N VAL A 375 40.15 13.99 -5.89
CA VAL A 375 38.94 14.17 -5.07
C VAL A 375 38.57 15.64 -5.06
N THR A 376 37.32 15.95 -5.40
CA THR A 376 36.75 17.28 -5.20
C THR A 376 36.32 17.38 -3.73
N PRO A 377 36.84 18.34 -2.94
CA PRO A 377 36.56 18.44 -1.50
C PRO A 377 35.19 19.06 -1.21
N SER A 378 34.16 18.57 -1.89
CA SER A 378 32.77 18.99 -1.74
C SER A 378 31.88 17.76 -1.82
N MET A 379 30.91 17.69 -0.92
CA MET A 379 29.87 16.66 -0.89
C MET A 379 28.57 17.24 -1.45
N GLN A 380 27.59 16.39 -1.75
CA GLN A 380 26.28 16.85 -2.23
C GLN A 380 25.54 17.60 -1.12
N GLY A 381 25.03 18.80 -1.37
CA GLY A 381 24.32 19.62 -0.37
C GLY A 381 25.14 20.78 0.20
N SER A 382 24.73 21.27 1.38
CA SER A 382 25.33 22.45 2.03
C SER A 382 26.50 22.08 2.94
N ASP A 383 27.67 22.67 2.68
CA ASP A 383 28.86 22.60 3.51
C ASP A 383 28.62 22.96 4.98
N ALA A 384 27.76 23.95 5.24
CA ALA A 384 27.46 24.40 6.59
C ALA A 384 26.63 23.36 7.36
N THR A 385 25.65 22.76 6.69
CA THR A 385 24.83 21.66 7.22
C THR A 385 25.70 20.45 7.51
N LEU A 386 26.53 20.05 6.55
CA LEU A 386 27.42 18.90 6.71
C LEU A 386 28.43 19.13 7.84
N ARG A 387 29.02 20.32 7.97
CA ARG A 387 29.93 20.63 9.08
C ARG A 387 29.24 20.55 10.44
N SER A 388 28.06 21.13 10.58
CA SER A 388 27.27 21.07 11.82
C SER A 388 26.95 19.62 12.19
N CYS A 389 26.57 18.83 11.19
CA CYS A 389 26.27 17.43 11.28
C CYS A 389 27.49 16.58 11.73
N VAL A 390 28.63 16.75 11.07
CA VAL A 390 29.89 16.07 11.42
C VAL A 390 30.33 16.43 12.84
N GLN A 391 30.22 17.70 13.23
CA GLN A 391 30.55 18.15 14.59
C GLN A 391 29.68 17.46 15.64
N ALA A 392 28.37 17.34 15.39
CA ALA A 392 27.46 16.66 16.30
C ALA A 392 27.73 15.14 16.40
N LEU A 393 28.20 14.50 15.33
CA LEU A 393 28.59 13.10 15.33
C LEU A 393 29.92 12.87 16.06
N HIS A 394 30.90 13.76 15.87
CA HIS A 394 32.15 13.74 16.62
C HIS A 394 31.93 13.96 18.11
N ALA A 395 31.01 14.85 18.49
CA ALA A 395 30.61 15.04 19.90
C ALA A 395 30.04 13.76 20.55
N ARG A 396 29.57 12.81 19.72
CA ARG A 396 29.06 11.49 20.13
C ARG A 396 30.08 10.36 19.95
N CYS A 397 31.33 10.68 19.60
CA CYS A 397 32.38 9.72 19.28
C CYS A 397 32.02 8.72 18.16
N VAL A 398 31.19 9.18 17.22
CA VAL A 398 30.89 8.45 15.99
C VAL A 398 31.96 8.81 14.95
N GLN A 399 32.59 7.80 14.36
CA GLN A 399 33.59 8.02 13.32
C GLN A 399 32.90 8.38 12.00
N VAL A 400 33.30 9.48 11.39
CA VAL A 400 32.72 9.95 10.13
C VAL A 400 33.67 9.69 8.97
N LEU A 401 33.13 9.14 7.88
CA LEU A 401 33.82 8.79 6.65
C LEU A 401 33.09 9.45 5.48
N GLY A 402 33.83 9.84 4.44
CA GLY A 402 33.27 10.27 3.17
C GLY A 402 33.35 9.14 2.15
N ALA A 403 32.25 8.85 1.46
CA ALA A 403 32.27 8.00 0.28
C ALA A 403 32.68 8.83 -0.95
N LEU A 404 33.52 8.23 -1.80
CA LEU A 404 33.98 8.82 -3.04
C LEU A 404 33.29 8.15 -4.23
N GLY A 405 32.91 8.94 -5.22
CA GLY A 405 32.31 8.45 -6.47
C GLY A 405 30.78 8.60 -6.51
N GLY A 406 30.09 7.55 -6.96
CA GLY A 406 28.64 7.53 -7.18
C GLY A 406 28.29 7.00 -8.58
N ALA A 407 27.02 6.68 -8.80
CA ALA A 407 26.53 5.98 -10.01
C ALA A 407 26.82 6.69 -11.36
N THR A 408 27.30 7.93 -11.33
CA THR A 408 27.65 8.74 -12.51
C THR A 408 29.14 9.09 -12.58
N ASN A 409 29.98 8.58 -11.68
CA ASN A 409 31.41 8.94 -11.56
C ASN A 409 32.37 7.74 -11.70
N ASP A 410 31.89 6.64 -12.27
CA ASP A 410 32.63 5.38 -12.39
C ASP A 410 33.91 5.49 -13.23
N ALA A 411 33.89 6.30 -14.30
CA ALA A 411 35.04 6.49 -15.19
C ALA A 411 36.22 7.21 -14.50
N GLU A 412 35.92 8.12 -13.57
CA GLU A 412 36.94 8.87 -12.82
C GLU A 412 37.50 8.08 -11.63
N MET A 413 36.69 7.18 -11.05
CA MET A 413 37.14 6.24 -10.01
C MET A 413 38.26 5.33 -10.50
N ALA A 414 38.22 4.91 -11.78
CA ALA A 414 39.28 4.12 -12.40
C ALA A 414 40.58 4.92 -12.65
N ALA A 415 40.51 6.25 -12.65
CA ALA A 415 41.64 7.15 -12.90
C ALA A 415 42.27 7.72 -11.61
N LEU A 416 41.86 7.23 -10.43
CA LEU A 416 42.38 7.67 -9.13
C LEU A 416 43.88 7.30 -9.02
N THR A 417 44.75 8.31 -9.07
CA THR A 417 46.21 8.12 -9.12
C THR A 417 46.96 8.69 -7.91
N ASN A 418 46.30 9.51 -7.08
CA ASN A 418 46.93 10.18 -5.94
C ASN A 418 46.17 9.94 -4.62
N MET A 419 46.63 8.97 -3.84
CA MET A 419 46.06 8.65 -2.51
C MET A 419 46.45 9.67 -1.43
N THR A 420 47.44 10.52 -1.67
CA THR A 420 47.94 11.50 -0.69
C THR A 420 47.00 12.69 -0.49
N ALA A 421 46.05 12.91 -1.39
CA ALA A 421 45.00 13.91 -1.23
C ALA A 421 43.86 13.46 -0.28
N MET A 422 43.95 12.26 0.30
CA MET A 422 42.92 11.65 1.16
C MET A 422 43.28 11.65 2.66
N ALA A 423 44.42 12.23 3.05
CA ALA A 423 44.91 12.25 4.43
C ALA A 423 44.40 13.46 5.22
#